data_AF-A0AAU6ZCY1-F1
#
_entry.id   AF-A0AAU6ZCY1-F1
#
_cell.length_a   1.000
_cell.length_b   1.000
_cell.length_c   1.000
_cell.angle_alpha   90.00
_cell.angle_beta   90.00
_cell.angle_gamma   90.00
#
_symmetry.space_group_name_H-M   'P 1'
#
loop_
_entity.id
_entity.type
_entity.pdbx_description
1 polymer ?
#
loop_
_entity_poly.entity_id
_entity_poly.type
_entity_poly.pdbx_seq_one_letter_code
_entity_poly.pdbx_strand_id
1 'polypeptide(L)'
;MTDRRKYTQRFRDEAVELVISSGRPIAQVCVDIEAEKANHPIAWLCRALKVSRALFYRWRNPAGPSPRAVRHEQLAAEVTGLFEKEKGRDGSDQLTLMLNAKGVEVSAPTVGAIMR
;
A
#
# COMPACT_ATOMS: atom_id res chain seq x y z
N MET A 1 -23.53 -10.10 -14.52
CA MET A 1 -22.25 -10.35 -13.82
C MET A 1 -21.15 -9.60 -14.56
N THR A 2 -20.58 -8.55 -13.97
CA THR A 2 -19.48 -7.79 -14.60
C THR A 2 -18.21 -8.63 -14.52
N ASP A 3 -17.82 -9.23 -15.64
CA ASP A 3 -16.57 -9.99 -15.77
C ASP A 3 -15.37 -9.06 -15.49
N ARG A 4 -14.71 -9.27 -14.35
CA ARG A 4 -13.44 -8.60 -14.04
C ARG A 4 -12.37 -9.24 -14.91
N ARG A 5 -12.19 -8.69 -16.12
CA ARG A 5 -11.04 -9.02 -16.96
C ARG A 5 -9.75 -8.86 -16.15
N LYS A 6 -9.07 -9.96 -15.87
CA LYS A 6 -7.72 -9.97 -15.32
C LYS A 6 -6.78 -9.49 -16.42
N TYR A 7 -6.18 -8.33 -16.24
CA TYR A 7 -5.19 -7.81 -17.17
C TYR A 7 -3.97 -8.76 -17.19
N THR A 8 -3.49 -9.08 -18.38
CA THR A 8 -2.33 -9.95 -18.59
C THR A 8 -1.05 -9.28 -18.08
N GLN A 9 -0.05 -10.08 -17.69
CA GLN A 9 1.25 -9.57 -17.22
C GLN A 9 1.87 -8.60 -18.25
N ARG A 10 1.83 -8.97 -19.52
CA ARG A 10 2.27 -8.14 -20.65
C ARG A 10 1.63 -6.75 -20.70
N PHE A 11 0.33 -6.63 -20.42
CA PHE A 11 -0.34 -5.33 -20.40
C PHE A 11 0.16 -4.45 -19.25
N ARG A 12 0.53 -5.06 -18.11
CA ARG A 12 1.15 -4.34 -17.00
C ARG A 12 2.54 -3.85 -17.39
N ASP A 13 3.32 -4.69 -18.05
CA ASP A 13 4.69 -4.39 -18.43
C ASP A 13 4.73 -3.30 -19.53
N GLU A 14 3.85 -3.36 -20.53
CA GLU A 14 3.70 -2.32 -21.57
C GLU A 14 3.24 -0.97 -20.99
N ALA A 15 2.37 -0.99 -19.98
CA ALA A 15 1.94 0.24 -19.29
C ALA A 15 3.06 0.84 -18.43
N VAL A 16 3.89 0.00 -17.80
CA VAL A 16 5.07 0.43 -17.05
C VAL A 16 6.13 1.02 -17.99
N GLU A 17 6.39 0.38 -19.13
CA GLU A 17 7.35 0.86 -20.14
C GLU A 17 6.94 2.22 -20.74
N LEU A 18 5.64 2.43 -20.99
CA LEU A 18 5.09 3.70 -21.46
C LEU A 18 5.28 4.84 -20.42
N VAL A 19 5.19 4.51 -19.14
CA VAL A 19 5.43 5.45 -18.03
C VAL A 19 6.92 5.78 -17.91
N ILE A 20 7.79 4.79 -18.08
CA ILE A 20 9.26 4.96 -18.01
C ILE A 20 9.76 5.84 -19.17
N SER A 21 9.29 5.58 -20.39
CA SER A 21 9.73 6.30 -21.62
C SER A 21 9.23 7.74 -21.74
N SER A 22 8.12 8.11 -21.09
CA SER A 22 7.60 9.48 -21.05
C SER A 22 8.15 10.32 -19.89
N GLY A 23 8.85 9.70 -18.94
CA GLY A 23 9.43 10.36 -17.76
C GLY A 23 8.40 10.89 -16.75
N ARG A 24 7.09 10.69 -16.97
CA ARG A 24 6.02 11.20 -16.10
C ARG A 24 5.51 10.10 -15.18
N PRO A 25 5.60 10.24 -13.85
CA PRO A 25 5.02 9.28 -12.93
C PRO A 25 3.50 9.13 -13.13
N ILE A 26 2.96 7.93 -12.94
CA ILE A 26 1.51 7.67 -12.97
C ILE A 26 0.73 8.62 -12.08
N ALA A 27 1.29 8.96 -10.90
CA ALA A 27 0.69 9.91 -9.99
C ALA A 27 0.49 11.29 -10.65
N GLN A 28 1.50 11.78 -11.38
CA GLN A 28 1.42 13.04 -12.11
C GLN A 28 0.35 12.98 -13.20
N VAL A 29 0.33 11.89 -13.99
CA VAL A 29 -0.71 11.71 -15.02
C VAL A 29 -2.11 11.73 -14.43
N CYS A 30 -2.30 11.15 -13.23
CA CYS A 30 -3.59 11.19 -12.55
C CYS A 30 -3.94 12.59 -12.01
N VAL A 31 -2.95 13.36 -11.53
CA VAL A 31 -3.14 14.78 -11.15
C VAL A 31 -3.64 15.59 -12.34
N ASP A 32 -3.05 15.41 -13.52
CA ASP A 32 -3.43 16.16 -14.72
C ASP A 32 -4.85 15.81 -15.18
N ILE A 33 -5.23 14.52 -15.08
CA ILE A 33 -6.61 14.07 -15.35
C ILE A 33 -7.59 14.71 -14.36
N GLU A 34 -7.23 14.80 -13.08
CA GLU A 34 -8.08 15.40 -12.05
C GLU A 34 -8.25 16.92 -12.26
N ALA A 35 -7.21 17.60 -12.76
CA ALA A 35 -7.26 19.02 -13.12
C ALA A 35 -8.17 19.28 -14.33
N GLU A 36 -8.08 18.45 -15.37
CA GLU A 36 -8.81 18.64 -16.63
C GLU A 36 -10.22 18.03 -16.65
N LYS A 37 -10.66 17.37 -15.57
CA LYS A 37 -11.96 16.70 -15.50
C LYS A 37 -13.17 17.61 -15.71
N ALA A 38 -13.01 18.92 -15.50
CA ALA A 38 -14.07 19.92 -15.70
C ALA A 38 -14.28 20.26 -17.18
N ASN A 39 -13.20 20.17 -17.97
CA ASN A 39 -13.20 20.51 -19.40
C ASN A 39 -13.47 19.29 -20.28
N HIS A 40 -13.07 18.10 -19.82
CA HIS A 40 -13.15 16.87 -20.60
C HIS A 40 -13.66 15.68 -19.79
N PRO A 41 -14.42 14.75 -20.40
CA PRO A 41 -14.83 13.52 -19.73
C PRO A 41 -13.61 12.68 -19.31
N ILE A 42 -13.59 12.22 -18.06
CA ILE A 42 -12.50 11.39 -17.50
C ILE A 42 -12.22 10.14 -18.37
N ALA A 43 -13.27 9.52 -18.91
CA ALA A 43 -13.11 8.35 -19.79
C ALA A 43 -12.40 8.68 -21.11
N TRP A 44 -12.47 9.92 -21.57
CA TRP A 44 -11.72 10.40 -22.73
C TRP A 44 -10.26 10.68 -22.33
N LEU A 45 -10.03 11.42 -21.25
CA LEU A 45 -8.68 11.72 -20.73
C LEU A 45 -7.87 10.46 -20.44
N CYS A 46 -8.46 9.46 -19.78
CA CYS A 46 -7.80 8.18 -19.53
C CYS A 46 -7.40 7.44 -20.82
N ARG A 47 -8.23 7.50 -21.87
CA ARG A 47 -7.91 6.88 -23.17
C ARG A 47 -6.81 7.65 -23.89
N ALA A 48 -6.87 8.98 -23.88
CA ALA A 48 -5.88 9.84 -24.51
C ALA A 48 -4.49 9.67 -23.87
N LEU A 49 -4.45 9.58 -22.53
CA LEU A 49 -3.21 9.41 -21.75
C LEU A 49 -2.83 7.94 -21.55
N LYS A 50 -3.54 7.00 -22.19
CA LYS A 50 -3.29 5.55 -22.11
C LYS A 50 -3.23 4.98 -20.68
N VAL A 51 -3.98 5.55 -19.75
CA VAL A 51 -4.12 5.05 -18.37
C VAL A 51 -5.45 4.33 -18.17
N SER A 52 -5.43 3.31 -17.30
CA SER A 52 -6.67 2.63 -16.92
C SER A 52 -7.57 3.55 -16.07
N ARG A 53 -8.87 3.58 -16.38
CA ARG A 53 -9.87 4.26 -15.52
C ARG A 53 -9.83 3.75 -14.08
N ALA A 54 -9.59 2.45 -13.89
CA ALA A 54 -9.52 1.84 -12.57
C ALA A 54 -8.29 2.32 -11.78
N LEU A 55 -7.18 2.60 -12.47
CA LEU A 55 -5.97 3.16 -11.86
C LEU A 55 -6.24 4.59 -11.37
N PHE A 56 -6.84 5.42 -12.23
CA PHE A 56 -7.24 6.78 -11.87
C PHE A 56 -8.16 6.81 -10.63
N TYR A 57 -9.21 5.98 -10.61
CA TYR A 57 -10.12 5.94 -9.45
C TYR A 57 -9.46 5.36 -8.19
N ARG A 58 -8.53 4.40 -8.31
CA ARG A 58 -7.74 3.92 -7.17
C ARG A 58 -6.78 4.96 -6.62
N TRP A 59 -6.21 5.79 -7.50
CA TRP A 59 -5.36 6.91 -7.11
C TRP A 59 -6.18 8.03 -6.45
N ARG A 60 -7.34 8.36 -7.03
CA ARG A 60 -8.23 9.41 -6.54
C ARG A 60 -8.85 9.06 -5.20
N ASN A 61 -9.25 7.80 -5.04
CA ASN A 61 -9.84 7.27 -3.82
C ASN A 61 -8.98 6.10 -3.34
N PRO A 62 -7.83 6.37 -2.73
CA PRO A 62 -7.02 5.31 -2.15
C PRO A 62 -7.86 4.58 -1.11
N ALA A 63 -7.92 3.26 -1.21
CA ALA A 63 -8.46 2.46 -0.13
C ALA A 63 -7.60 2.70 1.11
N GLY A 64 -8.25 2.83 2.27
CA GLY A 64 -7.54 2.87 3.55
C GLY A 64 -6.67 1.61 3.77
N PRO A 65 -5.84 1.60 4.81
CA PRO A 65 -5.02 0.44 5.13
C PRO A 65 -5.89 -0.81 5.28
N SER A 66 -5.42 -1.93 4.71
CA SER A 66 -6.11 -3.21 4.89
C SER A 66 -6.16 -3.58 6.39
N PRO A 67 -7.15 -4.38 6.85
CA PRO A 67 -7.20 -4.83 8.24
C PRO A 67 -5.89 -5.47 8.74
N ARG A 68 -5.18 -6.18 7.84
CA ARG A 68 -3.85 -6.73 8.13
C ARG A 68 -2.79 -5.64 8.33
N ALA A 69 -2.81 -4.59 7.50
CA ALA A 69 -1.90 -3.46 7.62
C ALA A 69 -2.15 -2.69 8.93
N VAL A 70 -3.42 -2.46 9.27
CA VAL A 70 -3.81 -1.86 10.56
C VAL A 70 -3.32 -2.70 11.74
N ARG A 71 -3.56 -4.02 11.72
CA ARG A 71 -3.07 -4.92 12.78
C ARG A 71 -1.55 -4.91 12.88
N HIS A 72 -0.85 -4.87 11.74
CA HIS A 72 0.60 -4.81 11.72
C HIS A 72 1.13 -3.50 12.31
N GLU A 73 0.51 -2.37 11.97
CA GLU A 73 0.85 -1.05 12.52
C GLU A 73 0.62 -1.00 14.04
N GLN A 74 -0.51 -1.52 14.52
CA GLN A 74 -0.80 -1.64 15.95
C GLN A 74 0.24 -2.49 16.67
N LEU A 75 0.53 -3.68 16.12
CA LEU A 75 1.52 -4.58 16.69
C LEU A 75 2.93 -3.96 16.68
N ALA A 76 3.29 -3.24 15.62
CA ALA A 76 4.56 -2.54 15.54
C ALA A 76 4.68 -1.47 16.63
N ALA A 77 3.64 -0.66 16.83
CA ALA A 77 3.60 0.33 17.90
C ALA A 77 3.74 -0.30 19.29
N GLU A 78 3.10 -1.44 19.54
CA GLU A 78 3.22 -2.16 20.82
C GLU A 78 4.61 -2.75 21.04
N VAL A 79 5.21 -3.36 20.01
CA VAL A 79 6.58 -3.89 20.06
C VAL A 79 7.56 -2.77 20.33
N THR A 80 7.50 -1.66 19.59
CA THR A 80 8.39 -0.51 19.77
C THR A 80 8.23 0.11 21.16
N GLY A 81 7.00 0.35 21.61
CA GLY A 81 6.75 0.92 22.94
C GLY A 81 7.23 0.01 24.08
N LEU A 82 7.15 -1.31 23.91
CA LEU A 82 7.69 -2.25 24.89
C LEU A 82 9.22 -2.30 24.89
N PHE A 83 9.82 -2.29 23.71
CA PHE A 83 11.28 -2.25 23.56
C PHE A 83 11.88 -0.99 24.20
N GLU A 84 11.25 0.17 23.98
CA GLU A 84 11.65 1.44 24.61
C GLU A 84 11.51 1.39 26.14
N LYS A 85 10.40 0.82 26.65
CA LYS A 85 10.18 0.65 28.09
C LYS A 85 11.27 -0.21 28.74
N GLU A 86 11.73 -1.26 28.07
CA GLU A 86 12.80 -2.14 28.55
C GLU A 86 14.21 -1.60 28.27
N LYS A 87 14.32 -0.37 27.76
CA LYS A 87 15.57 0.32 27.41
C LYS A 87 16.39 -0.45 26.36
N GLY A 88 15.71 -1.17 25.47
CA GLY A 88 16.32 -1.92 24.39
C GLY A 88 17.13 -3.15 24.82
N ARG A 89 16.93 -3.65 26.05
CA ARG A 89 17.65 -4.83 26.57
C ARG A 89 17.06 -6.15 26.10
N ASP A 90 15.77 -6.16 25.83
CA ASP A 90 15.02 -7.38 25.53
C ASP A 90 14.99 -7.65 24.03
N GLY A 91 15.36 -8.88 23.66
CA GLY A 91 15.27 -9.38 22.29
C GLY A 91 13.86 -9.83 21.90
N SER A 92 13.70 -10.24 20.64
CA SER A 92 12.41 -10.63 20.06
C SER A 92 11.66 -11.71 20.87
N ASP A 93 12.38 -12.68 21.42
CA ASP A 93 11.77 -13.79 22.18
C ASP A 93 11.19 -13.29 23.51
N GLN A 94 11.95 -12.43 24.21
CA GLN A 94 11.54 -11.85 25.48
C GLN A 94 10.34 -10.90 25.29
N LEU A 95 10.40 -10.04 24.28
CA LEU A 95 9.28 -9.17 23.90
C LEU A 95 8.03 -9.99 23.53
N THR A 96 8.19 -11.12 22.84
CA THR A 96 7.08 -12.01 22.48
C THR A 96 6.40 -12.59 23.72
N LEU A 97 7.17 -13.06 24.71
CA LEU A 97 6.62 -13.56 25.97
C LEU A 97 5.83 -12.48 26.70
N MET A 98 6.37 -11.26 26.75
CA MET A 98 5.73 -10.13 27.41
C MET A 98 4.46 -9.65 26.68
N LEU A 99 4.44 -9.66 25.34
CA LEU A 99 3.26 -9.32 24.56
C LEU A 99 2.15 -10.36 24.75
N ASN A 100 2.48 -11.65 24.68
CA ASN A 100 1.51 -12.72 24.95
C ASN A 100 0.98 -12.65 26.40
N ALA A 101 1.83 -12.34 27.38
CA ALA A 101 1.41 -12.13 28.78
C ALA A 101 0.46 -10.94 28.95
N LYS A 102 0.51 -9.94 28.07
CA LYS A 102 -0.44 -8.82 28.01
C LYS A 102 -1.69 -9.13 27.19
N GLY A 103 -1.84 -10.35 26.67
CA GLY A 103 -2.98 -10.77 25.85
C GLY A 103 -2.85 -10.47 24.36
N VAL A 104 -1.66 -10.06 23.90
CA VAL A 104 -1.39 -9.78 22.48
C VAL A 104 -0.78 -11.02 21.85
N GLU A 105 -1.59 -11.79 21.14
CA GLU A 105 -1.15 -13.02 20.50
C GLU A 105 -0.22 -12.74 19.31
N VAL A 106 1.07 -13.02 19.49
CA VAL A 106 2.11 -12.81 18.48
C VAL A 106 3.20 -13.89 18.56
N SER A 107 3.79 -14.23 17.42
CA SER A 107 4.92 -15.16 17.31
C SER A 107 6.26 -14.42 17.24
N ALA A 108 7.32 -15.06 17.76
CA ALA A 108 8.68 -14.49 17.77
C ALA A 108 9.21 -14.08 16.38
N PRO A 109 8.97 -14.84 15.28
CA PRO A 109 9.37 -14.40 13.95
C PRO A 109 8.66 -13.11 13.50
N THR A 110 7.42 -12.88 13.94
CA THR A 110 6.67 -11.65 13.60
C THR A 110 7.27 -10.45 14.32
N VAL A 111 7.58 -10.59 15.62
CA VAL A 111 8.27 -9.55 16.41
C VAL A 111 9.65 -9.27 15.82
N GLY A 112 10.43 -10.30 15.50
CA GLY A 112 11.74 -10.15 14.87
C GLY A 112 11.68 -9.55 13.45
N ALA A 113 10.56 -9.68 12.73
CA ALA A 113 10.38 -8.98 11.46
C ALA A 113 10.06 -7.48 11.66
N ILE A 114 9.38 -7.13 12.74
CA ILE A 114 9.05 -5.74 13.10
C ILE A 114 10.29 -4.99 13.65
N MET A 115 11.16 -5.68 14.38
CA MET A 115 12.38 -5.10 14.95
C MET A 115 13.51 -4.88 13.94
N ARG A 116 13.41 -5.43 12.73
CA ARG A 116 14.42 -5.29 11.66
C ARG A 116 14.18 -4.03 10.84
#